data_AF-A0A9P8L6S9-F1
#
_entry.id   AF-A0A9P8L6S9-F1
#
_cell.length_a   1.000
_cell.length_b   1.000
_cell.length_c   1.000
_cell.angle_alpha   90.00
_cell.angle_beta   90.00
_cell.angle_gamma   90.00
#
_symmetry.space_group_name_H-M   'P 1'
#
loop_
_entity.id
_entity.type
_entity.pdbx_description
1 polymer ?
#
loop_
_entity_poly.entity_id
_entity_poly.type
_entity_poly.pdbx_seq_one_letter_code
_entity_poly.pdbx_strand_id
1 'polypeptide(L)'
;MAVPLGALTVFADQRRSTLTSVSELLRADSGVDSDNPRITDVILRLFGFGGTSASVGSVASSPTLLLETEYGLRLELHDGCAFRISIYREHHPLLEAHEYASVMDAGTFEALESQDCHRYRLFPDWQTSYLWCDNREALPSSGQDHIDPKVIKRRYPTLAPYYFKWQTIHETAFERQECYLEAGEGAFPEVRDRVAWETEGLLIACWLALQGDVKSVEYKPSGTYTLEKGTIGQNVYRFLADMEALLES
;
A
#
# COMPACT_ATOMS: atom_id res chain seq x y z
N MET A 1 11.24 3.42 20.62
CA MET A 1 10.95 4.25 19.43
C MET A 1 9.47 4.05 19.15
N ALA A 2 8.66 5.11 19.12
CA ALA A 2 7.25 4.97 18.82
C ALA A 2 7.08 4.70 17.31
N VAL A 3 6.11 3.86 16.95
CA VAL A 3 5.82 3.54 15.55
C VAL A 3 5.02 4.71 14.96
N PRO A 4 5.42 5.27 13.81
CA PRO A 4 4.68 6.36 13.16
C PRO A 4 3.40 5.79 12.54
N LEU A 5 2.28 5.99 13.23
CA LEU A 5 0.96 5.47 12.82
C LEU A 5 0.07 6.55 12.20
N GLY A 6 0.47 7.83 12.19
CA GLY A 6 -0.34 8.94 11.73
C GLY A 6 -0.83 8.75 10.29
N ALA A 7 0.04 8.32 9.40
CA ALA A 7 -0.32 8.04 8.00
C ALA A 7 -1.34 6.89 7.87
N LEU A 8 -1.21 5.83 8.67
CA LEU A 8 -2.18 4.72 8.68
C LEU A 8 -3.53 5.15 9.28
N THR A 9 -3.52 6.03 10.28
CA THR A 9 -4.74 6.62 10.86
C THR A 9 -5.47 7.50 9.84
N VAL A 10 -4.73 8.37 9.14
CA VAL A 10 -5.28 9.23 8.07
C VAL A 10 -5.86 8.40 6.94
N PHE A 11 -5.12 7.37 6.48
CA PHE A 11 -5.63 6.41 5.50
C PHE A 11 -6.89 5.70 6.00
N ALA A 12 -6.87 5.18 7.23
CA ALA A 12 -8.01 4.46 7.79
C ALA A 12 -9.27 5.32 7.87
N ASP A 13 -9.12 6.61 8.17
CA ASP A 13 -10.23 7.56 8.24
C ASP A 13 -10.79 7.89 6.84
N GLN A 14 -9.93 8.20 5.88
CA GLN A 14 -10.35 8.66 4.53
C GLN A 14 -10.70 7.52 3.57
N ARG A 15 -10.20 6.30 3.80
CA ARG A 15 -10.32 5.16 2.88
C ARG A 15 -11.05 3.97 3.50
N ARG A 16 -12.01 4.21 4.40
CA ARG A 16 -12.81 3.15 5.05
C ARG A 16 -13.39 2.11 4.10
N SER A 17 -13.76 2.51 2.87
CA SER A 17 -14.31 1.59 1.86
C SER A 17 -13.33 0.53 1.36
N THR A 18 -12.03 0.70 1.59
CA THR A 18 -10.99 -0.25 1.16
C THR A 18 -10.54 -1.16 2.29
N LEU A 19 -11.17 -1.05 3.46
CA LEU A 19 -10.80 -1.75 4.69
C LEU A 19 -11.87 -2.74 5.10
N THR A 20 -11.45 -3.97 5.36
CA THR A 20 -12.28 -5.02 5.99
C THR A 20 -12.18 -4.93 7.52
N SER A 21 -11.00 -4.59 8.04
CA SER A 21 -10.73 -4.50 9.47
C SER A 21 -9.73 -3.39 9.77
N VAL A 22 -9.90 -2.72 10.90
CA VAL A 22 -9.01 -1.66 11.39
C VAL A 22 -8.93 -1.76 12.91
N SER A 23 -7.70 -1.71 13.43
CA SER A 23 -7.40 -1.74 14.85
C SER A 23 -7.96 -0.54 15.60
N GLU A 24 -8.27 -0.73 16.89
CA GLU A 24 -8.58 0.39 17.79
C GLU A 24 -7.40 1.37 17.92
N LEU A 25 -6.17 0.89 17.75
CA LEU A 25 -4.97 1.75 17.75
C LEU A 25 -5.03 2.84 16.68
N LEU A 26 -5.72 2.59 15.56
CA LEU A 26 -5.88 3.56 14.48
C LEU A 26 -7.19 4.36 14.58
N ARG A 27 -8.06 4.07 15.56
CA ARG A 27 -9.35 4.75 15.74
C ARG A 27 -9.33 5.85 16.81
N ALA A 28 -8.29 5.90 17.64
CA ALA A 28 -8.27 6.69 18.87
C ALA A 28 -8.19 8.22 18.68
N ASP A 29 -8.01 8.73 17.46
CA ASP A 29 -7.62 10.14 17.25
C ASP A 29 -8.70 11.03 16.59
N SER A 30 -9.97 10.62 16.62
CA SER A 30 -11.07 11.42 16.04
C SER A 30 -11.75 12.39 17.01
N GLY A 31 -11.19 12.60 18.20
CA GLY A 31 -11.77 13.49 19.21
C GLY A 31 -10.72 14.38 19.85
N VAL A 32 -10.64 15.63 19.39
CA VAL A 32 -9.98 16.72 20.12
C VAL A 32 -10.73 16.92 21.44
N ASP A 33 -10.17 16.37 22.52
CA ASP A 33 -10.33 16.89 23.87
C ASP A 33 -9.01 16.63 24.60
N SER A 34 -8.24 17.69 24.85
CA SER A 34 -6.83 17.66 25.22
C SER A 34 -6.55 17.18 26.66
N ASP A 35 -7.45 16.43 27.29
CA ASP A 35 -7.38 16.10 28.72
C ASP A 35 -7.73 14.63 29.05
N ASN A 36 -7.54 13.69 28.11
CA ASN A 36 -7.89 12.28 28.35
C ASN A 36 -6.67 11.35 28.55
N PRO A 37 -6.36 10.90 29.78
CA PRO A 37 -5.20 10.05 30.11
C PRO A 37 -5.31 8.58 29.61
N ARG A 38 -6.22 8.29 28.67
CA ARG A 38 -6.50 6.93 28.18
C ARG A 38 -5.49 6.40 27.16
N ILE A 39 -4.81 7.27 26.42
CA ILE A 39 -3.78 6.85 25.44
C ILE A 39 -2.57 6.25 26.16
N THR A 40 -2.19 6.82 27.30
CA THR A 40 -1.18 6.22 28.18
C THR A 40 -1.62 4.86 28.69
N ASP A 41 -2.91 4.61 28.96
CA ASP A 41 -3.34 3.34 29.54
C ASP A 41 -3.31 2.17 28.54
N VAL A 42 -3.57 2.41 27.25
CA VAL A 42 -3.43 1.38 26.20
C VAL A 42 -1.97 1.09 25.89
N ILE A 43 -1.13 2.13 25.84
CA ILE A 43 0.32 1.99 25.67
C ILE A 43 0.95 1.32 26.90
N LEU A 44 0.54 1.68 28.12
CA LEU A 44 1.07 1.10 29.38
C LEU A 44 0.58 -0.33 29.63
N ARG A 45 -0.59 -0.74 29.13
CA ARG A 45 -1.03 -2.15 29.18
C ARG A 45 -0.23 -3.04 28.23
N LEU A 46 0.27 -2.50 27.11
CA LEU A 46 1.15 -3.21 26.18
C LEU A 46 2.61 -3.26 26.70
N PHE A 47 3.06 -2.22 27.40
CA PHE A 47 4.39 -2.17 28.04
C PHE A 47 4.27 -2.42 29.54
N GLY A 48 4.02 -3.68 29.92
CA GLY A 48 3.79 -4.10 31.30
C GLY A 48 4.82 -3.57 32.32
N PHE A 49 4.48 -2.46 32.98
CA PHE A 49 5.16 -1.98 34.18
C PHE A 49 4.33 -2.37 35.41
N GLY A 50 4.49 -3.62 35.82
CA GLY A 50 4.02 -4.15 37.09
C GLY A 50 5.12 -5.02 37.68
N GLY A 51 5.92 -4.44 38.58
CA GLY A 51 7.02 -5.15 39.21
C GLY A 51 6.54 -6.32 40.06
N THR A 52 7.05 -7.51 39.77
CA THR A 52 7.64 -8.43 40.77
C THR A 52 8.33 -9.59 40.05
N SER A 53 9.51 -9.93 40.54
CA SER A 53 10.43 -10.96 40.06
C SER A 53 9.77 -12.33 39.76
N ALA A 54 9.90 -12.83 38.53
CA ALA A 54 10.11 -14.25 38.22
C ALA A 54 10.27 -14.54 36.71
N SER A 55 11.31 -15.32 36.39
CA SER A 55 11.58 -16.12 35.18
C SER A 55 11.60 -15.46 33.79
N VAL A 56 12.79 -15.53 33.18
CA VAL A 56 13.06 -15.34 31.75
C VAL A 56 12.32 -16.43 30.95
N GLY A 57 11.13 -16.08 30.47
CA GLY A 57 10.51 -16.69 29.30
C GLY A 57 10.21 -15.55 28.34
N SER A 58 10.83 -15.55 27.15
CA SER A 58 10.48 -14.61 26.08
C SER A 58 9.04 -14.88 25.67
N VAL A 59 8.09 -14.19 26.30
CA VAL A 59 6.69 -14.19 25.88
C VAL A 59 6.66 -13.40 24.59
N ALA A 60 6.73 -14.09 23.45
CA ALA A 60 6.52 -13.48 22.15
C ALA A 60 5.18 -12.73 22.21
N SER A 61 5.22 -11.41 22.08
CA SER A 61 4.01 -10.61 22.12
C SER A 61 3.15 -11.01 20.92
N SER A 62 1.84 -11.17 21.13
CA SER A 62 0.95 -11.50 20.02
C SER A 62 0.96 -10.33 19.03
N PRO A 63 1.04 -10.60 17.71
CA PRO A 63 1.00 -9.54 16.72
C PRO A 63 -0.28 -8.73 16.87
N THR A 64 -0.14 -7.41 16.84
CA THR A 64 -1.27 -6.50 16.85
C THR A 64 -1.69 -6.25 15.42
N LEU A 65 -2.87 -6.74 15.04
CA LEU A 65 -3.46 -6.41 13.75
C LEU A 65 -3.67 -4.89 13.67
N LEU A 66 -3.17 -4.25 12.61
CA LEU A 66 -3.37 -2.83 12.36
C LEU A 66 -4.52 -2.62 11.39
N LEU A 67 -4.46 -3.25 10.22
CA LEU A 67 -5.51 -3.17 9.21
C LEU A 67 -5.55 -4.41 8.31
N GLU A 68 -6.72 -4.62 7.73
CA GLU A 68 -6.96 -5.54 6.63
C GLU A 68 -7.70 -4.80 5.53
N THR A 69 -7.25 -4.99 4.30
CA THR A 69 -7.86 -4.39 3.12
C THR A 69 -8.81 -5.36 2.44
N GLU A 70 -9.77 -4.81 1.70
CA GLU A 70 -10.72 -5.58 0.89
C GLU A 70 -10.02 -6.36 -0.25
N TYR A 71 -8.86 -5.89 -0.71
CA TYR A 71 -8.03 -6.60 -1.69
C TYR A 71 -7.10 -7.65 -1.06
N GLY A 72 -7.28 -7.99 0.22
CA GLY A 72 -6.63 -9.15 0.84
C GLY A 72 -5.23 -8.89 1.42
N LEU A 73 -4.78 -7.64 1.52
CA LEU A 73 -3.57 -7.27 2.25
C LEU A 73 -3.85 -7.15 3.75
N ARG A 74 -2.98 -7.73 4.58
CA ARG A 74 -2.97 -7.58 6.04
C ARG A 74 -1.67 -6.94 6.50
N LEU A 75 -1.79 -5.97 7.39
CA LEU A 75 -0.68 -5.31 8.07
C LEU A 75 -0.77 -5.57 9.59
N GLU A 76 0.30 -6.14 10.14
CA GLU A 76 0.44 -6.48 11.56
C GLU A 76 1.68 -5.77 12.15
N LEU A 77 1.58 -5.39 13.41
CA LEU A 77 2.70 -4.88 14.21
C LEU A 77 3.14 -5.95 15.21
N HIS A 78 4.39 -6.39 15.08
CA HIS A 78 5.05 -7.33 15.97
C HIS A 78 5.95 -6.59 16.96
N ASP A 79 5.87 -7.00 18.23
CA ASP A 79 6.73 -6.50 19.32
C ASP A 79 6.77 -4.96 19.42
N GLY A 80 5.69 -4.30 18.97
CA GLY A 80 5.57 -2.85 18.94
C GLY A 80 6.57 -2.11 18.05
N CYS A 81 7.33 -2.80 17.19
CA CYS A 81 8.42 -2.18 16.43
C CYS A 81 8.65 -2.75 15.01
N ALA A 82 8.09 -3.90 14.68
CA ALA A 82 8.31 -4.54 13.39
C ALA A 82 6.99 -4.72 12.64
N PHE A 83 6.92 -4.21 11.40
CA PHE A 83 5.78 -4.47 10.54
C PHE A 83 5.92 -5.81 9.84
N ARG A 84 4.84 -6.59 9.88
CA ARG A 84 4.64 -7.76 9.03
C ARG A 84 3.51 -7.48 8.07
N ILE A 85 3.79 -7.69 6.79
CA ILE A 85 2.82 -7.56 5.71
C ILE A 85 2.60 -8.92 5.08
N SER A 86 1.34 -9.29 4.87
CA SER A 86 0.97 -10.58 4.30
C SER A 86 -0.31 -10.49 3.47
N ILE A 87 -0.54 -11.49 2.63
CA ILE A 87 -1.80 -11.70 1.92
C ILE A 87 -2.59 -12.76 2.71
N TYR A 88 -3.81 -12.43 3.12
CA TYR A 88 -4.65 -13.32 3.94
C TYR A 88 -5.84 -13.92 3.17
N ARG A 89 -6.13 -13.39 1.98
CA ARG A 89 -7.03 -14.00 0.99
C ARG A 89 -6.23 -14.28 -0.27
N GLU A 90 -5.80 -15.52 -0.45
CA GLU A 90 -5.35 -15.98 -1.76
C GLU A 90 -6.59 -16.11 -2.65
N HIS A 91 -6.84 -15.11 -3.50
CA HIS A 91 -7.77 -15.29 -4.60
C HIS A 91 -7.04 -16.05 -5.70
N HIS A 92 -7.40 -17.32 -5.87
CA HIS A 92 -6.90 -18.14 -6.98
C HIS A 92 -7.31 -17.47 -8.31
N PRO A 93 -6.37 -17.00 -9.14
CA PRO A 93 -6.68 -16.27 -10.38
C PRO A 93 -7.39 -17.13 -11.44
N LEU A 94 -7.33 -18.45 -11.30
CA LEU A 94 -7.61 -19.40 -12.38
C LEU A 94 -9.09 -19.65 -12.64
N LEU A 95 -10.00 -19.30 -11.71
CA LEU A 95 -11.43 -19.56 -11.90
C LEU A 95 -12.17 -18.43 -12.62
N GLU A 96 -11.68 -17.19 -12.57
CA GLU A 96 -12.32 -16.03 -13.23
C GLU A 96 -11.67 -15.68 -14.58
N ALA A 97 -10.44 -16.14 -14.83
CA ALA A 97 -9.76 -15.90 -16.11
C ALA A 97 -10.46 -16.57 -17.32
N HIS A 98 -11.17 -17.68 -17.10
CA HIS A 98 -11.89 -18.39 -18.17
C HIS A 98 -13.07 -17.58 -18.75
N GLU A 99 -13.73 -16.76 -17.93
CA GLU A 99 -14.86 -15.93 -18.39
C GLU A 99 -14.36 -14.75 -19.24
N TYR A 100 -13.20 -14.17 -18.89
CA TYR A 100 -12.57 -13.10 -19.67
C TYR A 100 -11.83 -13.59 -20.92
N ALA A 101 -11.24 -14.79 -20.90
CA ALA A 101 -10.54 -15.39 -22.04
C ALA A 101 -11.50 -15.72 -23.20
N SER A 102 -12.78 -15.97 -22.91
CA SER A 102 -13.80 -16.24 -23.94
C SER A 102 -14.06 -15.06 -24.90
N VAL A 103 -13.58 -13.86 -24.59
CA VAL A 103 -13.85 -12.62 -25.36
C VAL A 103 -12.64 -12.19 -26.20
N MET A 104 -11.44 -12.76 -25.98
CA MET A 104 -10.21 -12.32 -26.65
C MET A 104 -9.72 -13.36 -27.67
N ASP A 105 -9.23 -12.88 -28.82
CA ASP A 105 -8.61 -13.71 -29.85
C ASP A 105 -7.32 -14.37 -29.33
N ALA A 106 -7.11 -15.64 -29.68
CA ALA A 106 -6.03 -16.48 -29.16
C ALA A 106 -4.64 -15.87 -29.43
N GLY A 107 -4.46 -15.15 -30.54
CA GLY A 107 -3.19 -14.47 -30.86
C GLY A 107 -2.87 -13.25 -29.99
N THR A 108 -3.87 -12.64 -29.35
CA THR A 108 -3.67 -11.54 -28.38
C THR A 108 -3.34 -12.07 -26.99
N PHE A 109 -3.77 -13.30 -26.69
CA PHE A 109 -3.57 -13.95 -25.40
C PHE A 109 -2.10 -14.31 -25.16
N GLU A 110 -1.45 -14.97 -26.13
CA GLU A 110 -0.03 -15.36 -26.02
C GLU A 110 0.92 -14.15 -25.91
N ALA A 111 0.64 -13.06 -26.63
CA ALA A 111 1.48 -11.85 -26.56
C ALA A 111 1.40 -11.15 -25.19
N LEU A 112 0.24 -11.18 -24.52
CA LEU A 112 0.04 -10.57 -23.20
C LEU A 112 0.49 -11.48 -22.04
N GLU A 113 0.62 -12.79 -22.26
CA GLU A 113 1.22 -13.73 -21.29
C GLU A 113 2.74 -13.67 -21.29
N SER A 114 3.36 -13.32 -22.42
CA SER A 114 4.83 -13.23 -22.55
C SER A 114 5.49 -12.06 -21.79
N GLN A 115 4.72 -11.14 -21.18
CA GLN A 115 5.28 -10.13 -20.28
C GLN A 115 5.53 -10.75 -18.90
N ASP A 116 6.61 -11.52 -18.81
CA ASP A 116 7.23 -11.98 -17.56
C ASP A 116 7.80 -10.78 -16.79
N CYS A 117 6.90 -9.97 -16.27
CA CYS A 117 7.22 -8.81 -15.49
C CYS A 117 7.53 -9.20 -14.05
N HIS A 118 8.82 -9.23 -13.70
CA HIS A 118 9.26 -9.56 -12.34
C HIS A 118 9.55 -8.33 -11.49
N ARG A 119 9.78 -7.17 -12.10
CA ARG A 119 10.02 -5.91 -11.39
C ARG A 119 9.02 -4.87 -11.84
N TYR A 120 8.27 -4.34 -10.88
CA TYR A 120 7.30 -3.30 -11.15
C TYR A 120 7.81 -1.96 -10.65
N ARG A 121 7.33 -0.90 -11.28
CA ARG A 121 7.49 0.45 -10.77
C ARG A 121 6.12 1.13 -10.75
N LEU A 122 5.72 1.60 -9.57
CA LEU A 122 4.48 2.30 -9.32
C LEU A 122 4.80 3.80 -9.20
N PHE A 123 4.51 4.53 -10.27
CA PHE A 123 4.76 5.95 -10.43
C PHE A 123 3.44 6.66 -10.66
N PRO A 124 2.96 7.43 -9.68
CA PRO A 124 1.79 8.23 -9.93
C PRO A 124 2.21 9.53 -10.64
N ASP A 125 2.35 9.44 -11.96
CA ASP A 125 2.60 10.59 -12.82
C ASP A 125 1.42 10.78 -13.79
N TRP A 126 0.97 12.03 -13.91
CA TRP A 126 -0.26 12.35 -14.63
C TRP A 126 -0.14 12.00 -16.13
N GLN A 127 -1.23 11.49 -16.71
CA GLN A 127 -1.31 10.99 -18.09
C GLN A 127 -0.32 9.88 -18.48
N THR A 128 0.46 9.36 -17.54
CA THR A 128 1.22 8.13 -17.73
C THR A 128 0.43 6.95 -17.16
N SER A 129 0.74 5.73 -17.59
CA SER A 129 0.26 4.56 -16.85
C SER A 129 0.93 4.53 -15.49
N TYR A 130 0.21 4.25 -14.40
CA TYR A 130 0.87 4.36 -13.08
C TYR A 130 1.74 3.14 -12.78
N LEU A 131 1.47 2.01 -13.45
CA LEU A 131 2.20 0.75 -13.26
C LEU A 131 3.05 0.44 -14.49
N TRP A 132 4.35 0.32 -14.24
CA TRP A 132 5.36 0.04 -15.25
C TRP A 132 6.04 -1.29 -14.96
N CYS A 133 6.46 -1.95 -16.03
CA CYS A 133 7.34 -3.08 -15.95
C CYS A 133 8.79 -2.66 -16.18
N ASP A 134 9.70 -3.06 -15.30
CA ASP A 134 11.14 -2.87 -15.50
C ASP A 134 11.77 -4.16 -16.04
N ASN A 135 11.68 -4.32 -17.36
CA ASN A 135 12.24 -5.45 -18.09
C ASN A 135 13.62 -5.13 -18.68
N ARG A 136 14.47 -4.37 -17.98
CA ARG A 136 15.85 -4.06 -18.42
C ARG A 136 16.73 -5.28 -18.70
N GLU A 137 16.34 -6.47 -18.27
CA GLU A 137 17.01 -7.75 -18.55
C GLU A 137 16.52 -8.42 -19.85
N ALA A 138 15.36 -8.01 -20.39
CA ALA A 138 14.86 -8.44 -21.70
C ALA A 138 15.31 -7.44 -22.79
N LEU A 139 15.52 -7.93 -24.02
CA LEU A 139 16.09 -7.14 -25.13
C LEU A 139 15.40 -5.77 -25.34
N PRO A 140 16.10 -4.76 -25.90
CA PRO A 140 15.64 -3.36 -26.00
C PRO A 140 14.46 -3.11 -26.98
N SER A 141 13.72 -4.13 -27.39
CA SER A 141 13.05 -4.13 -28.72
C SER A 141 11.55 -3.93 -28.72
N SER A 142 10.84 -4.04 -27.60
CA SER A 142 9.38 -3.77 -27.60
C SER A 142 9.11 -2.52 -26.77
N GLY A 143 9.09 -1.37 -27.45
CA GLY A 143 8.62 -0.13 -26.86
C GLY A 143 7.19 -0.30 -26.34
N GLN A 144 7.07 -0.47 -25.03
CA GLN A 144 6.03 0.00 -24.11
C GLN A 144 6.32 -0.66 -22.76
N ASP A 145 7.04 0.06 -21.90
CA ASP A 145 7.42 -0.37 -20.54
C ASP A 145 6.28 -0.15 -19.52
N HIS A 146 5.08 0.23 -19.98
CA HIS A 146 3.90 0.35 -19.14
C HIS A 146 2.98 -0.87 -19.29
N ILE A 147 2.21 -1.15 -18.25
CA ILE A 147 1.32 -2.32 -18.22
C ILE A 147 -0.08 -1.89 -18.62
N ASP A 148 -0.63 -2.51 -19.68
CA ASP A 148 -1.99 -2.23 -20.14
C ASP A 148 -3.00 -2.52 -19.01
N PRO A 149 -3.99 -1.63 -18.76
CA PRO A 149 -5.06 -1.85 -17.80
C PRO A 149 -5.75 -3.22 -17.89
N LYS A 150 -5.89 -3.79 -19.10
CA LYS A 150 -6.46 -5.14 -19.33
C LYS A 150 -5.57 -6.23 -18.74
N VAL A 151 -4.25 -6.07 -18.80
CA VAL A 151 -3.28 -6.99 -18.16
C VAL A 151 -3.43 -6.93 -16.65
N ILE A 152 -3.57 -5.73 -16.07
CA ILE A 152 -3.79 -5.56 -14.62
C ILE A 152 -5.10 -6.23 -14.20
N LYS A 153 -6.21 -5.99 -14.92
CA LYS A 153 -7.52 -6.62 -14.64
C LYS A 153 -7.45 -8.15 -14.70
N ARG A 154 -6.70 -8.69 -15.66
CA ARG A 154 -6.58 -10.14 -15.85
C ARG A 154 -5.66 -10.78 -14.80
N ARG A 155 -4.48 -10.19 -14.55
CA ARG A 155 -3.47 -10.75 -13.64
C ARG A 155 -3.84 -10.55 -12.17
N TYR A 156 -4.47 -9.42 -11.86
CA TYR A 156 -4.81 -9.01 -10.49
C TYR A 156 -6.26 -8.56 -10.36
N PRO A 157 -7.26 -9.43 -10.67
CA PRO A 157 -8.67 -9.06 -10.68
C PRO A 157 -9.16 -8.52 -9.33
N THR A 158 -8.65 -9.05 -8.22
CA THR A 158 -8.98 -8.59 -6.86
C THR A 158 -8.44 -7.19 -6.56
N LEU A 159 -7.22 -6.88 -7.02
CA LEU A 159 -6.58 -5.58 -6.79
C LEU A 159 -7.13 -4.50 -7.74
N ALA A 160 -7.45 -4.89 -8.97
CA ALA A 160 -7.73 -3.99 -10.08
C ALA A 160 -8.76 -2.88 -9.75
N PRO A 161 -9.94 -3.15 -9.14
CA PRO A 161 -10.90 -2.10 -8.79
C PRO A 161 -10.31 -1.03 -7.86
N TYR A 162 -9.48 -1.44 -6.90
CA TYR A 162 -8.86 -0.53 -5.92
C TYR A 162 -7.71 0.25 -6.54
N TYR A 163 -6.89 -0.40 -7.37
CA TYR A 163 -5.85 0.26 -8.15
C TYR A 163 -6.41 1.36 -9.05
N PHE A 164 -7.45 1.07 -9.84
CA PHE A 164 -8.03 2.07 -10.73
C PHE A 164 -8.72 3.19 -9.97
N LYS A 165 -9.38 2.88 -8.84
CA LYS A 165 -9.96 3.92 -7.98
C LYS A 165 -8.87 4.84 -7.41
N TRP A 166 -7.77 4.29 -6.94
CA TRP A 166 -6.61 5.04 -6.45
C TRP A 166 -6.01 5.95 -7.53
N GLN A 167 -5.88 5.45 -8.77
CA GLN A 167 -5.45 6.24 -9.93
C GLN A 167 -6.43 7.39 -10.23
N THR A 168 -7.73 7.09 -10.34
CA THR A 168 -8.77 8.09 -10.65
C THR A 168 -8.81 9.23 -9.63
N ILE A 169 -8.56 8.94 -8.34
CA ILE A 169 -8.49 9.98 -7.30
C ILE A 169 -7.41 11.01 -7.62
N HIS A 170 -6.21 10.57 -8.02
CA HIS A 170 -5.12 11.47 -8.38
C HIS A 170 -5.43 12.24 -9.66
N GLU A 171 -5.90 11.56 -10.70
CA GLU A 171 -6.23 12.21 -11.98
C GLU A 171 -7.30 13.29 -11.80
N THR A 172 -8.36 13.00 -11.04
CA THR A 172 -9.42 13.97 -10.73
C THR A 172 -8.87 15.16 -9.93
N ALA A 173 -8.00 14.90 -8.96
CA ALA A 173 -7.40 15.95 -8.13
C ALA A 173 -6.47 16.85 -8.96
N PHE A 174 -5.64 16.25 -9.82
CA PHE A 174 -4.74 16.94 -10.74
C PHE A 174 -5.50 17.83 -11.74
N GLU A 175 -6.60 17.31 -12.33
CA GLU A 175 -7.46 18.09 -13.22
C GLU A 175 -8.13 19.25 -12.48
N ARG A 176 -8.67 19.00 -11.28
CA ARG A 176 -9.35 20.03 -10.47
C ARG A 176 -8.42 21.17 -10.05
N GLN A 177 -7.15 20.87 -9.80
CA GLN A 177 -6.13 21.86 -9.46
C GLN A 177 -5.49 22.51 -10.69
N GLU A 178 -5.94 22.14 -11.90
CA GLU A 178 -5.38 22.63 -13.16
C GLU A 178 -3.85 22.48 -13.21
N CYS A 179 -3.30 21.41 -12.61
CA CYS A 179 -1.84 21.23 -12.47
C CYS A 179 -1.11 21.20 -13.83
N TYR A 180 -1.83 20.92 -14.93
CA TYR A 180 -1.33 21.00 -16.32
C TYR A 180 -1.02 22.43 -16.79
N LEU A 181 -1.44 23.46 -16.05
CA LEU A 181 -1.12 24.87 -16.32
C LEU A 181 0.21 25.32 -15.70
N GLU A 182 0.99 24.38 -15.13
CA GLU A 182 2.32 24.61 -14.55
C GLU A 182 2.36 25.66 -13.41
N ALA A 183 1.22 25.90 -12.75
CA ALA A 183 1.11 26.87 -11.64
C ALA A 183 1.87 26.46 -10.36
N GLY A 184 2.49 25.26 -10.35
CA GLY A 184 3.38 24.79 -9.28
C GLY A 184 2.68 24.16 -8.07
N GLU A 185 1.35 24.12 -8.02
CA GLU A 185 0.62 23.42 -6.98
C GLU A 185 0.44 21.93 -7.34
N GLY A 186 0.67 21.05 -6.36
CA GLY A 186 0.49 19.60 -6.52
C GLY A 186 -0.98 19.19 -6.57
N ALA A 187 -1.26 17.96 -7.00
CA ALA A 187 -2.64 17.45 -7.15
C ALA A 187 -3.48 17.54 -5.86
N PHE A 188 -2.83 17.48 -4.69
CA PHE A 188 -3.49 17.53 -3.38
C PHE A 188 -3.08 18.80 -2.63
N PRO A 189 -3.99 19.78 -2.45
CA PRO A 189 -3.70 20.97 -1.65
C PRO A 189 -3.61 20.65 -0.16
N GLU A 190 -4.42 19.69 0.31
CA GLU A 190 -4.46 19.25 1.70
C GLU A 190 -3.48 18.10 1.92
N VAL A 191 -2.58 18.28 2.91
CA VAL A 191 -1.55 17.29 3.26
C VAL A 191 -2.18 15.94 3.64
N ARG A 192 -3.30 15.96 4.37
CA ARG A 192 -3.99 14.73 4.79
C ARG A 192 -4.49 13.93 3.59
N ASP A 193 -5.00 14.59 2.55
CA ASP A 193 -5.49 13.92 1.34
C ASP A 193 -4.34 13.29 0.56
N ARG A 194 -3.20 14.00 0.47
CA ARG A 194 -1.96 13.47 -0.09
C ARG A 194 -1.49 12.24 0.67
N VAL A 195 -1.38 12.33 1.99
CA VAL A 195 -0.91 11.22 2.84
C VAL A 195 -1.82 10.01 2.75
N ALA A 196 -3.14 10.19 2.76
CA ALA A 196 -4.08 9.09 2.58
C ALA A 196 -3.89 8.38 1.24
N TRP A 197 -3.74 9.15 0.16
CA TRP A 197 -3.55 8.61 -1.17
C TRP A 197 -2.16 7.97 -1.38
N GLU A 198 -1.09 8.55 -0.84
CA GLU A 198 0.25 7.97 -0.90
C GLU A 198 0.33 6.66 -0.08
N THR A 199 -0.32 6.64 1.08
CA THR A 199 -0.39 5.43 1.92
C THR A 199 -1.15 4.31 1.20
N GLU A 200 -2.25 4.63 0.52
CA GLU A 200 -2.98 3.65 -0.29
C GLU A 200 -2.11 3.09 -1.43
N GLY A 201 -1.35 3.96 -2.11
CA GLY A 201 -0.38 3.57 -3.13
C GLY A 201 0.72 2.65 -2.60
N LEU A 202 1.25 2.92 -1.41
CA LEU A 202 2.21 2.04 -0.74
C LEU A 202 1.61 0.66 -0.47
N LEU A 203 0.37 0.59 0.04
CA LEU A 203 -0.28 -0.70 0.35
C LEU A 203 -0.54 -1.51 -0.92
N ILE A 204 -0.96 -0.86 -2.01
CA ILE A 204 -1.05 -1.48 -3.35
C ILE A 204 0.32 -2.03 -3.79
N ALA A 205 1.38 -1.24 -3.65
CA ALA A 205 2.74 -1.66 -4.00
C ALA A 205 3.21 -2.85 -3.13
N CYS A 206 2.87 -2.86 -1.85
CA CYS A 206 3.15 -3.98 -0.94
C CYS A 206 2.44 -5.25 -1.38
N TRP A 207 1.15 -5.15 -1.76
CA TRP A 207 0.38 -6.28 -2.26
C TRP A 207 1.01 -6.87 -3.52
N LEU A 208 1.46 -6.02 -4.45
CA LEU A 208 2.16 -6.45 -5.66
C LEU A 208 3.49 -7.14 -5.33
N ALA A 209 4.29 -6.58 -4.42
CA ALA A 209 5.59 -7.15 -4.03
C ALA A 209 5.49 -8.55 -3.40
N LEU A 210 4.32 -8.90 -2.87
CA LEU A 210 4.07 -10.20 -2.25
C LEU A 210 3.62 -11.28 -3.24
N GLN A 211 3.27 -10.95 -4.49
CA GLN A 211 2.88 -11.95 -5.49
C GLN A 211 4.04 -12.89 -5.81
N GLY A 212 3.75 -14.16 -6.09
CA GLY A 212 4.77 -15.21 -6.24
C GLY A 212 5.78 -14.93 -7.37
N ASP A 213 5.28 -14.37 -8.47
CA ASP A 213 5.95 -14.00 -9.71
C ASP A 213 6.64 -12.61 -9.68
N VAL A 214 6.41 -11.83 -8.62
CA VAL A 214 7.00 -10.51 -8.42
C VAL A 214 8.27 -10.61 -7.56
N LYS A 215 9.36 -10.05 -8.06
CA LYS A 215 10.66 -9.94 -7.36
C LYS A 215 10.74 -8.67 -6.53
N SER A 216 10.37 -7.53 -7.12
CA SER A 216 10.39 -6.24 -6.44
C SER A 216 9.39 -5.25 -7.01
N VAL A 217 8.97 -4.29 -6.19
CA VAL A 217 8.16 -3.14 -6.61
C VAL A 217 8.83 -1.87 -6.13
N GLU A 218 9.09 -0.93 -7.04
CA GLU A 218 9.55 0.41 -6.69
C GLU A 218 8.34 1.34 -6.62
N TYR A 219 8.10 1.97 -5.47
CA TYR A 219 7.06 2.97 -5.30
C TYR A 219 7.68 4.36 -5.16
N LYS A 220 7.25 5.32 -6.01
CA LYS A 220 7.81 6.67 -6.02
C LYS A 220 6.76 7.79 -6.04
N PRO A 221 6.11 8.10 -4.90
CA PRO A 221 5.24 9.27 -4.84
C PRO A 221 6.04 10.57 -4.68
N SER A 222 6.93 10.61 -3.69
CA SER A 222 7.76 11.78 -3.32
C SER A 222 9.22 11.39 -2.99
N GLY A 223 9.45 10.10 -2.77
CA GLY A 223 10.74 9.47 -2.51
C GLY A 223 10.86 8.19 -3.34
N THR A 224 11.79 7.29 -2.99
CA THR A 224 11.91 5.99 -3.66
C THR A 224 11.91 4.85 -2.66
N TYR A 225 10.84 4.06 -2.62
CA TYR A 225 10.70 2.91 -1.72
C TYR A 225 10.75 1.62 -2.52
N THR A 226 11.74 0.77 -2.26
CA THR A 226 11.91 -0.51 -2.95
C THR A 226 11.40 -1.63 -2.07
N LEU A 227 10.31 -2.27 -2.48
CA LEU A 227 9.62 -3.30 -1.73
C LEU A 227 10.03 -4.67 -2.27
N GLU A 228 10.73 -5.45 -1.44
CA GLU A 228 11.14 -6.82 -1.74
C GLU A 228 10.75 -7.76 -0.61
N LYS A 229 10.56 -9.05 -0.95
CA LYS A 229 10.34 -10.12 0.03
C LYS A 229 11.54 -10.19 0.97
N GLY A 230 11.37 -9.72 2.21
CA GLY A 230 12.41 -9.67 3.24
C GLY A 230 12.76 -8.26 3.72
N THR A 231 12.55 -7.22 2.90
CA THR A 231 12.83 -5.82 3.26
C THR A 231 11.58 -4.95 3.33
N ILE A 232 10.41 -5.50 2.99
CA ILE A 232 9.13 -4.78 2.93
C ILE A 232 8.80 -4.06 4.25
N GLY A 233 8.96 -4.72 5.40
CA GLY A 233 8.66 -4.11 6.71
C GLY A 233 9.52 -2.90 7.04
N GLN A 234 10.81 -2.93 6.67
CA GLN A 234 11.74 -1.80 6.86
C GLN A 234 11.37 -0.62 5.96
N ASN A 235 11.01 -0.89 4.71
CA ASN A 235 10.61 0.16 3.77
C ASN A 235 9.24 0.76 4.12
N VAL A 236 8.29 -0.05 4.60
CA VAL A 236 7.02 0.44 5.15
C VAL A 236 7.27 1.34 6.37
N TYR A 237 8.13 0.92 7.30
CA TYR A 237 8.50 1.76 8.44
C TYR A 237 9.07 3.12 7.99
N ARG A 238 10.03 3.10 7.05
CA ARG A 238 10.64 4.33 6.52
C ARG A 238 9.60 5.23 5.86
N PHE A 239 8.75 4.68 5.01
CA PHE A 239 7.66 5.42 4.38
C PHE A 239 6.74 6.08 5.41
N LEU A 240 6.32 5.34 6.43
CA LEU A 240 5.41 5.88 7.45
C LEU A 240 6.08 6.99 8.27
N ALA A 241 7.38 6.88 8.55
CA ALA A 241 8.14 7.95 9.20
C ALA A 241 8.21 9.22 8.32
N ASP A 242 8.42 9.06 7.02
CA ASP A 242 8.44 10.19 6.07
C ASP A 242 7.05 10.86 5.98
N MET A 243 5.97 10.08 5.99
CA MET A 243 4.60 10.62 6.00
C MET A 243 4.24 11.29 7.33
N GLU A 244 4.73 10.80 8.46
CA GLU A 244 4.57 11.46 9.77
C GLU A 244 5.23 12.84 9.76
N ALA A 245 6.48 12.93 9.28
CA ALA A 245 7.18 14.19 9.13
C ALA A 245 6.44 15.17 8.20
N LEU A 246 5.76 14.65 7.17
CA LEU A 246 4.93 15.46 6.28
C LEU A 246 3.63 15.94 6.96
N LEU A 247 3.02 15.14 7.85
CA LEU A 247 1.83 15.56 8.61
C LEU A 247 2.16 16.64 9.66
N GLU A 248 3.41 16.71 10.11
CA GLU A 248 3.90 17.69 11.11
C GLU A 248 4.40 19.00 10.50
N SER A 249 4.54 19.09 9.17
CA SER A 249 5.05 20.27 8.45
C SER A 249 3.97 21.31 8.17
#